data_AF-A0A2V5SA45-F1
#
_entry.id   AF-A0A2V5SA45-F1
#
_cell.length_a   1.000
_cell.length_b   1.000
_cell.length_c   1.000
_cell.angle_alpha   90.00
_cell.angle_beta   90.00
_cell.angle_gamma   90.00
#
_symmetry.space_group_name_H-M   'P 1'
#
loop_
_entity.id
_entity.type
_entity.pdbx_description
1 polymer ?
#
loop_
_entity_poly.entity_id
_entity_poly.type
_entity_poly.pdbx_seq_one_letter_code
_entity_poly.pdbx_strand_id
1 'polypeptide(L)'
;MEQGLRSESRIGPKAYIRAGSAFAGGTLARDVVTLTKIAGEHGQEAVLIKAILRSNEGHKDWAMRRLETLFPNLGQIKVAVLGLTYKPGTDTLRRSSSVELCSALLMRGCVVYCFDP
;
A
#
# COMPACT_ATOMS: atom_id res chain seq x y z
N MET A 1 13.62 -1.26 -15.16
CA MET A 1 12.26 -1.56 -15.67
C MET A 1 11.43 -0.28 -15.85
N GLU A 2 11.21 0.52 -14.81
CA GLU A 2 10.46 1.79 -14.90
C GLU A 2 10.95 2.72 -16.02
N GLN A 3 12.26 2.99 -16.09
CA GLN A 3 12.85 3.84 -17.14
C GLN A 3 12.61 3.29 -18.56
N GLY A 4 12.61 1.96 -18.73
CA GLY A 4 12.35 1.34 -20.03
C GLY A 4 10.87 1.40 -20.45
N LEU A 5 9.94 1.41 -19.49
CA LEU A 5 8.53 1.69 -19.79
C LEU A 5 8.34 3.17 -20.15
N ARG A 6 9.00 4.09 -19.44
CA ARG A 6 8.91 5.54 -19.72
C ARG A 6 9.59 5.97 -21.02
N SER A 7 10.53 5.19 -21.55
CA SER A 7 11.14 5.49 -22.85
C SER A 7 10.20 5.22 -24.02
N GLU A 8 9.12 4.47 -23.81
CA GLU A 8 8.13 4.24 -24.84
C GLU A 8 7.20 5.44 -25.00
N SER A 9 7.09 5.95 -26.24
CA SER A 9 6.42 7.22 -26.57
C SER A 9 4.95 7.29 -26.14
N ARG A 10 4.25 6.16 -26.08
CA ARG A 10 2.84 6.07 -25.66
C ARG A 10 2.67 6.10 -24.14
N ILE A 11 3.73 5.87 -23.37
CA ILE A 11 3.70 5.91 -21.91
C ILE A 11 4.26 7.27 -21.48
N GLY A 12 3.40 8.13 -20.95
CA GLY A 12 3.78 9.49 -20.58
C GLY A 12 4.99 9.51 -19.62
N PRO A 13 5.89 10.50 -19.73
CA PRO A 13 7.10 10.58 -18.91
C PRO A 13 6.82 10.73 -17.41
N LYS A 14 5.60 11.19 -17.08
CA LYS A 14 5.07 11.36 -15.71
C LYS A 14 4.07 10.27 -15.31
N ALA A 15 3.98 9.17 -16.05
CA ALA A 15 3.07 8.08 -15.72
C ALA A 15 3.36 7.51 -14.33
N TYR A 16 2.30 7.16 -13.61
CA TYR A 16 2.35 6.55 -12.27
C TYR A 16 2.71 5.06 -12.38
N ILE A 17 3.98 4.78 -12.68
CA ILE A 17 4.51 3.42 -12.89
C ILE A 17 5.70 3.08 -11.99
N ARG A 18 5.99 3.94 -11.00
CA ARG A 18 6.94 3.62 -9.95
C ARG A 18 6.34 2.54 -9.05
N ALA A 19 7.00 1.38 -8.99
CA ALA A 19 6.63 0.33 -8.04
C ALA A 19 6.90 0.82 -6.61
N GLY A 20 6.05 0.42 -5.66
CA GLY A 20 6.18 0.84 -4.28
C GLY A 20 5.18 0.19 -3.35
N SER A 21 5.00 0.82 -2.20
CA SER A 21 3.95 0.49 -1.24
C SER A 21 2.57 0.66 -1.88
N ALA A 22 1.56 0.11 -1.21
CA ALA A 22 0.17 0.37 -1.55
C ALA A 22 -0.07 1.89 -1.66
N PHE A 23 -0.90 2.30 -2.62
CA PHE A 23 -1.34 3.68 -2.65
C PHE A 23 -2.18 3.97 -1.40
N ALA A 24 -1.96 5.14 -0.83
CA ALA A 24 -2.68 5.65 0.32
C ALA A 24 -3.54 6.87 -0.06
N GLY A 25 -4.46 7.24 0.84
CA GLY A 25 -5.40 8.35 0.61
C GLY A 25 -6.78 7.90 0.14
N GLY A 26 -7.77 8.78 0.35
CA GLY A 26 -9.18 8.42 0.19
C GLY A 26 -9.73 8.49 -1.24
N THR A 27 -9.13 9.30 -2.12
CA THR A 27 -9.73 9.63 -3.43
C THR A 27 -9.68 8.44 -4.38
N LEU A 28 -8.48 7.94 -4.73
CA LEU A 28 -8.35 6.84 -5.69
C LEU A 28 -9.08 5.56 -5.23
N ALA A 29 -8.97 5.22 -3.94
CA ALA A 29 -9.71 4.08 -3.37
C ALA A 29 -11.22 4.25 -3.51
N ARG A 30 -11.74 5.47 -3.24
CA ARG A 30 -13.17 5.78 -3.38
C ARG A 30 -13.61 5.66 -4.84
N ASP A 31 -12.84 6.21 -5.78
CA ASP A 31 -13.19 6.19 -7.20
C ASP A 31 -13.24 4.76 -7.74
N VAL A 32 -12.29 3.92 -7.36
CA VAL A 32 -12.29 2.49 -7.75
C VAL A 32 -13.52 1.75 -7.20
N VAL A 33 -13.89 1.99 -5.94
CA VAL A 33 -15.11 1.41 -5.34
C VAL A 33 -16.36 1.91 -6.07
N THR A 34 -16.46 3.20 -6.32
CA THR A 34 -17.61 3.82 -7.01
C THR A 34 -17.77 3.27 -8.42
N LEU A 35 -16.69 3.22 -9.22
CA LEU A 35 -16.74 2.70 -10.59
C LEU A 35 -17.12 1.21 -10.62
N THR A 36 -16.59 0.42 -9.69
CA THR A 36 -16.97 -1.00 -9.57
C THR A 36 -18.45 -1.15 -9.25
N LYS A 37 -19.00 -0.29 -8.38
CA LYS A 37 -20.43 -0.29 -8.03
C LYS A 37 -21.30 0.08 -9.23
N ILE A 38 -20.96 1.16 -9.94
CA ILE A 38 -21.71 1.63 -11.12
C ILE A 38 -21.77 0.53 -12.19
N ALA A 39 -20.66 -0.17 -12.44
CA ALA A 39 -20.66 -1.29 -13.38
C ALA A 39 -21.65 -2.39 -12.95
N GLY A 40 -21.65 -2.78 -11.67
CA GLY A 40 -22.57 -3.77 -11.12
C GLY A 40 -24.05 -3.34 -11.21
N GLU A 41 -24.34 -2.07 -10.99
CA GLU A 41 -25.70 -1.50 -11.17
C GLU A 41 -26.21 -1.61 -12.62
N HIS A 42 -25.31 -1.72 -13.60
CA HIS A 42 -25.64 -1.94 -15.02
C HIS A 42 -25.48 -3.41 -15.46
N GLY A 43 -25.33 -4.35 -14.53
CA GLY A 43 -25.15 -5.77 -14.84
C GLY A 43 -23.81 -6.09 -15.51
N GLN A 44 -22.80 -5.24 -15.36
CA GLN A 44 -21.46 -5.41 -15.91
C GLN A 44 -20.42 -5.63 -14.80
N GLU A 45 -19.34 -6.33 -15.10
CA GLU A 45 -18.20 -6.45 -14.18
C GLU A 45 -17.00 -5.64 -14.66
N ALA A 46 -16.57 -4.66 -13.86
CA ALA A 46 -15.35 -3.90 -14.11
C ALA A 46 -14.10 -4.66 -13.64
N VAL A 47 -13.78 -5.79 -14.30
CA VAL A 47 -12.74 -6.75 -13.88
C VAL A 47 -11.40 -6.06 -13.58
N LEU A 48 -10.91 -5.21 -14.49
CA LEU A 48 -9.63 -4.52 -14.34
C LEU A 48 -9.64 -3.54 -13.16
N ILE A 49 -10.70 -2.76 -13.02
CA ILE A 49 -10.84 -1.76 -11.96
C ILE A 49 -10.92 -2.45 -10.59
N LYS A 50 -11.70 -3.51 -10.48
CA LYS A 50 -11.80 -4.34 -9.27
C LYS A 50 -10.46 -4.97 -8.88
N ALA A 51 -9.65 -5.38 -9.87
CA ALA A 51 -8.33 -5.96 -9.62
C ALA A 51 -7.33 -4.97 -8.99
N ILE A 52 -7.51 -3.65 -9.17
CA ILE A 52 -6.65 -2.62 -8.58
C ILE A 52 -6.65 -2.72 -7.05
N LEU A 53 -7.82 -2.85 -6.41
CA LEU A 53 -7.91 -2.97 -4.95
C LEU A 53 -7.27 -4.25 -4.44
N ARG A 54 -7.50 -5.37 -5.13
CA ARG A 54 -6.89 -6.66 -4.78
C ARG A 54 -5.37 -6.61 -4.85
N SER A 55 -4.83 -6.01 -5.92
CA SER A 55 -3.39 -5.79 -6.05
C SER A 55 -2.88 -4.92 -4.91
N ASN A 56 -3.52 -3.77 -4.67
CA ASN A 56 -3.13 -2.83 -3.62
C ASN A 56 -3.09 -3.46 -2.23
N GLU A 57 -4.05 -4.32 -1.89
CA GLU A 57 -4.05 -5.06 -0.63
C GLU A 57 -2.85 -6.00 -0.51
N GLY A 58 -2.50 -6.68 -1.60
CA GLY A 58 -1.29 -7.49 -1.68
C GLY A 58 -0.01 -6.69 -1.39
N HIS A 59 0.04 -5.41 -1.79
CA HIS A 59 1.18 -4.53 -1.48
C HIS A 59 1.24 -4.08 -0.03
N LYS A 60 0.09 -3.88 0.66
CA LYS A 60 0.08 -3.48 2.08
C LYS A 60 0.76 -4.52 2.97
N ASP A 61 0.43 -5.79 2.74
CA ASP A 61 0.92 -6.89 3.57
C ASP A 61 2.33 -7.36 3.20
N TRP A 62 2.95 -6.76 2.17
CA TRP A 62 4.25 -7.22 1.67
C TRP A 62 5.34 -7.22 2.75
N ALA A 63 5.42 -6.16 3.55
CA ALA A 63 6.44 -6.04 4.60
C ALA A 63 6.26 -7.13 5.66
N MET A 64 5.02 -7.38 6.09
CA MET A 64 4.72 -8.45 7.05
C MET A 64 5.06 -9.83 6.50
N ARG A 65 4.62 -10.15 5.27
CA ARG A 65 4.96 -11.43 4.64
C ARG A 65 6.46 -11.63 4.51
N ARG A 66 7.20 -10.55 4.22
CA ARG A 66 8.65 -10.63 4.12
C ARG A 66 9.29 -10.92 5.46
N LEU A 67 8.83 -10.29 6.53
CA LEU A 67 9.29 -10.58 7.89
C LEU A 67 8.98 -12.02 8.31
N GLU A 68 7.76 -12.50 8.05
CA GLU A 68 7.35 -13.89 8.35
C GLU A 68 8.16 -14.93 7.56
N THR A 69 8.66 -14.57 6.38
CA THR A 69 9.56 -15.45 5.60
C THR A 69 10.98 -15.47 6.17
N LEU A 70 11.44 -14.35 6.75
CA LEU A 70 12.80 -14.21 7.27
C LEU A 70 12.93 -14.73 8.71
N PHE A 71 11.85 -14.64 9.49
CA PHE A 71 11.84 -14.98 10.91
C PHE A 71 10.73 -16.00 11.20
N PRO A 72 11.07 -17.22 11.65
CA PRO A 72 10.09 -18.24 12.03
C PRO A 72 9.19 -17.82 13.20
N ASN A 73 9.66 -16.90 14.04
CA ASN A 73 8.92 -16.31 15.15
C ASN A 73 9.24 -14.81 15.21
N LEU A 74 8.20 -13.97 15.28
CA LEU A 74 8.32 -12.51 15.31
C LEU A 74 8.32 -11.94 16.74
N GLY A 75 8.05 -12.77 17.76
CA GLY A 75 8.04 -12.36 19.15
C GLY A 75 9.38 -11.78 19.60
N GLN A 76 9.33 -10.68 20.34
CA GLN A 76 10.47 -9.94 20.89
C GLN A 76 11.47 -9.38 19.86
N ILE A 77 11.23 -9.55 18.56
CA ILE A 77 12.04 -8.92 17.52
C ILE A 77 11.85 -7.40 17.61
N LYS A 78 12.97 -6.68 17.61
CA LYS A 78 12.98 -5.21 17.58
C LYS A 78 12.88 -4.75 16.13
N VAL A 79 11.86 -3.97 15.82
CA VAL A 79 11.61 -3.43 14.47
C VAL A 79 11.57 -1.91 14.53
N ALA A 80 12.37 -1.25 13.70
CA ALA A 80 12.31 0.20 13.52
C ALA A 80 11.46 0.55 12.28
N VAL A 81 10.48 1.43 12.46
CA VAL A 81 9.61 1.96 11.39
C VAL A 81 9.92 3.45 11.21
N LEU A 82 10.51 3.79 10.06
CA LEU A 82 10.86 5.17 9.71
C LEU A 82 9.83 5.73 8.72
N GLY A 83 9.04 6.69 9.18
CA GLY A 83 7.89 7.25 8.47
C GLY A 83 6.57 6.63 8.94
N LEU A 84 5.73 7.45 9.57
CA LEU A 84 4.39 7.14 10.05
C LEU A 84 3.30 7.86 9.24
N THR A 85 3.59 8.95 8.57
CA THR A 85 2.59 9.69 7.78
C THR A 85 2.37 9.03 6.41
N TYR A 86 1.19 9.21 5.82
CA TYR A 86 0.84 8.52 4.56
C TYR A 86 1.56 9.08 3.32
N LYS A 87 2.16 10.27 3.45
CA LYS A 87 2.97 10.94 2.43
C LYS A 87 3.87 11.99 3.09
N PRO A 88 4.97 12.41 2.46
CA PRO A 88 5.79 13.52 2.97
C PRO A 88 5.01 14.84 3.08
N GLY A 89 5.32 15.64 4.11
CA GLY A 89 4.79 17.00 4.29
C GLY A 89 3.37 17.08 4.85
N THR A 90 2.92 16.05 5.58
CA THR A 90 1.65 16.05 6.32
C THR A 90 1.89 15.45 7.70
N ASP A 91 1.07 15.83 8.67
CA ASP A 91 1.03 15.28 10.04
C ASP A 91 -0.03 14.17 10.19
N THR A 92 -0.81 13.92 9.15
CA THR A 92 -1.99 13.08 9.25
C THR A 92 -1.61 11.59 9.21
N LEU A 93 -1.87 10.91 10.32
CA LEU A 93 -1.74 9.45 10.47
C LEU A 93 -2.97 8.66 10.00
N ARG A 94 -4.05 9.36 9.64
CA ARG A 94 -5.31 8.73 9.24
C ARG A 94 -5.12 7.88 7.98
N ARG A 95 -5.42 6.57 8.09
CA ARG A 95 -5.20 5.57 7.02
C ARG A 95 -3.73 5.43 6.61
N SER A 96 -2.81 5.65 7.55
CA SER A 96 -1.40 5.36 7.33
C SER A 96 -1.14 3.85 7.33
N SER A 97 -0.57 3.36 6.23
CA SER A 97 -0.11 1.98 6.12
C SER A 97 1.01 1.66 7.12
N SER A 98 1.84 2.64 7.48
CA SER A 98 2.90 2.45 8.49
C SER A 98 2.32 2.21 9.87
N VAL A 99 1.23 2.89 10.23
CA VAL A 99 0.52 2.69 11.51
C VAL A 99 -0.18 1.32 11.53
N GLU A 100 -0.81 0.93 10.42
CA GLU A 100 -1.38 -0.41 10.25
C GLU A 100 -0.31 -1.50 10.42
N LEU A 101 0.86 -1.31 9.80
CA LEU A 101 2.01 -2.20 9.95
C LEU A 101 2.52 -2.29 11.39
N CYS A 102 2.68 -1.15 12.07
CA CYS A 102 3.08 -1.13 13.48
C CYS A 102 2.12 -1.93 14.36
N SER A 103 0.81 -1.77 14.12
CA SER A 103 -0.23 -2.50 14.84
C SER A 103 -0.13 -4.01 14.59
N ALA A 104 0.09 -4.42 13.34
CA ALA A 104 0.27 -5.82 12.96
C ALA A 104 1.53 -6.47 13.58
N LEU A 105 2.61 -5.70 13.74
CA LEU A 105 3.85 -6.12 14.39
C LEU A 105 3.66 -6.29 15.91
N LEU A 106 3.03 -5.31 16.56
CA LEU A 106 2.72 -5.37 17.99
C LEU A 106 1.84 -6.58 18.35
N MET A 107 0.82 -6.87 17.52
CA MET A 107 -0.04 -8.05 17.71
C MET A 107 0.72 -9.38 17.61
N ARG A 108 1.87 -9.41 16.92
CA ARG A 108 2.75 -10.58 16.81
C ARG A 108 3.85 -10.62 17.88
N GLY A 109 3.80 -9.69 18.84
CA GLY A 109 4.75 -9.62 19.96
C GLY A 109 6.08 -8.96 19.62
N CYS A 110 6.20 -8.27 18.49
CA CYS A 110 7.39 -7.48 18.19
C CYS A 110 7.52 -6.27 19.13
N VAL A 111 8.74 -5.77 19.30
CA VAL A 111 9.01 -4.48 19.93
C VAL A 111 9.23 -3.44 18.83
N VAL A 112 8.27 -2.52 18.68
CA VAL A 112 8.28 -1.54 17.58
C VAL A 112 8.83 -0.19 18.07
N TYR A 113 9.79 0.36 17.34
CA TYR A 113 10.32 1.71 17.49
C TYR A 113 9.96 2.53 16.25
N CYS A 114 9.48 3.76 16.43
CA CYS A 114 9.01 4.58 15.31
C CYS A 114 9.70 5.95 15.29
N PHE A 115 9.88 6.52 14.10
CA PHE A 115 10.29 7.90 13.91
C PHE A 115 9.61 8.50 12.67
N ASP A 116 9.01 9.68 12.82
CA ASP A 116 8.47 10.51 11.74
C ASP A 116 8.83 11.98 12.08
N PRO A 117 9.55 12.71 11.21
CA PRO A 117 10.09 14.03 11.50
C PRO A 117 9.08 15.19 11.38
#